data_AF-A0AAW3VIT3-F1
#
_entry.id   AF-A0AAW3VIT3-F1
#
_cell.length_a   1.000
_cell.length_b   1.000
_cell.length_c   1.000
_cell.angle_alpha   90.00
_cell.angle_beta   90.00
_cell.angle_gamma   90.00
#
_symmetry.space_group_name_H-M   'P 1'
#
loop_
_entity.id
_entity.type
_entity.pdbx_description
1 polymer ?
#
loop_
_entity_poly.entity_id
_entity_poly.type
_entity_poly.pdbx_seq_one_letter_code
_entity_poly.pdbx_strand_id
1 'polypeptide(L)' 'MRYVDPNQPDSKVHFKAQYENFIGGEWVAPVKGEYFDNISPVDGKVFT' A
#
# COMPACT_ATOMS: atom_id res chain seq x y z
N MET A 1 -8.01 -5.23 -21.40
CA MET A 1 -8.69 -5.75 -20.19
C MET A 1 -8.08 -5.07 -18.98
N ARG A 2 -8.90 -4.56 -18.04
CA ARG A 2 -8.43 -3.94 -16.78
C ARG A 2 -8.57 -4.97 -15.66
N TYR A 3 -7.61 -5.05 -14.76
CA TYR A 3 -7.73 -5.85 -13.54
C TYR A 3 -8.74 -5.21 -12.58
N VAL A 4 -9.37 -6.03 -11.74
CA VAL A 4 -10.14 -5.53 -10.60
C VAL A 4 -9.18 -4.77 -9.68
N ASP A 5 -9.65 -3.64 -9.15
CA ASP A 5 -8.82 -2.79 -8.29
C ASP A 5 -8.33 -3.58 -7.06
N PRO A 6 -7.12 -3.30 -6.55
CA PRO A 6 -6.59 -3.96 -5.37
C PRO A 6 -7.57 -3.91 -4.18
N ASN A 7 -7.52 -4.94 -3.33
CA ASN A 7 -8.33 -5.04 -2.10
C ASN A 7 -9.86 -5.15 -2.32
N GLN A 8 -10.33 -5.32 -3.56
CA GLN A 8 -11.73 -5.63 -3.87
C GLN A 8 -11.97 -7.14 -4.04
N PRO A 9 -13.23 -7.61 -3.95
CA PRO A 9 -13.59 -8.98 -4.33
C PRO A 9 -13.07 -9.32 -5.72
N ASP A 10 -12.53 -10.53 -5.90
CA ASP A 10 -11.91 -11.03 -7.15
C ASP A 10 -10.63 -10.31 -7.61
N SER A 11 -10.09 -9.41 -6.80
CA SER A 11 -8.73 -8.89 -7.02
C SER A 11 -7.69 -10.00 -6.90
N LYS A 12 -6.71 -9.97 -7.80
CA LYS A 12 -5.55 -10.87 -7.75
C LYS A 12 -4.57 -10.53 -6.62
N VAL A 13 -4.69 -9.35 -6.04
CA VAL A 13 -3.77 -8.81 -5.02
C VAL A 13 -4.53 -8.25 -3.83
N HIS A 14 -3.96 -8.46 -2.66
CA HIS A 14 -4.41 -7.88 -1.40
C HIS A 14 -3.21 -7.26 -0.68
N PHE A 15 -3.22 -5.95 -0.52
CA PHE A 15 -2.15 -5.18 0.12
C PHE A 15 -2.50 -4.92 1.58
N LYS A 16 -1.47 -4.74 2.41
CA LYS A 16 -1.64 -4.31 3.80
C LYS A 16 -2.02 -2.83 3.84
N ALA A 17 -2.74 -2.40 4.87
CA ALA A 17 -3.08 -0.99 5.09
C ALA A 17 -1.85 -0.08 5.33
N GLN A 18 -0.75 -0.66 5.81
CA GLN A 18 0.50 0.07 6.05
C GLN A 18 1.70 -0.84 5.85
N TYR A 19 2.81 -0.24 5.43
CA TYR A 19 4.11 -0.88 5.34
C TYR A 19 5.14 -0.09 6.12
N GLU A 20 6.01 -0.83 6.80
CA GLU A 20 7.17 -0.28 7.48
C GLU A 20 8.37 -0.19 6.52
N ASN A 21 9.45 0.45 6.96
CA ASN A 21 10.72 0.37 6.23
C ASN A 21 11.32 -1.02 6.44
N PHE A 22 11.96 -1.59 5.43
CA PHE A 22 12.69 -2.85 5.58
C PHE A 22 14.19 -2.58 5.64
N ILE A 23 14.78 -2.66 6.84
CA ILE A 23 16.17 -2.26 7.11
C ILE A 23 16.84 -3.38 7.91
N GLY A 24 18.00 -3.86 7.45
CA GLY A 24 18.77 -4.87 8.17
C GLY A 24 18.08 -6.24 8.31
N GLY A 25 17.05 -6.52 7.51
CA GLY A 25 16.26 -7.76 7.61
C GLY A 25 15.00 -7.65 8.48
N GLU A 26 14.71 -6.46 9.02
CA GLU A 26 13.57 -6.22 9.89
C GLU A 26 12.65 -5.12 9.35
N TRP A 27 11.38 -5.19 9.73
CA TRP A 27 10.38 -4.14 9.47
C TRP A 27 10.43 -3.11 10.60
N VAL A 28 10.79 -1.87 10.26
CA VAL A 28 11.09 -0.79 11.22
C VAL A 28 10.27 0.46 10.90
N ALA A 29 9.62 1.02 11.92
CA ALA A 29 8.88 2.26 11.78
C ALA A 29 9.79 3.44 11.38
N PRO A 30 9.28 4.43 10.60
CA PRO A 30 9.99 5.66 10.33
C PRO A 30 10.37 6.36 11.64
N VAL A 31 11.61 6.87 11.71
CA VAL A 31 12.13 7.53 12.93
C VAL A 31 11.27 8.73 13.36
N LYS A 32 10.64 9.42 12.40
CA LYS A 32 9.74 10.55 12.66
C LYS A 32 8.26 10.15 12.79
N GLY A 33 7.93 8.86 12.60
CA GLY A 33 6.56 8.37 12.58
C GLY A 33 5.73 8.86 11.38
N GLU A 34 6.37 9.44 10.36
CA GLU A 34 5.69 9.97 9.18
C GLU A 34 5.46 8.86 8.15
N TYR A 35 4.19 8.66 7.78
CA TYR A 35 3.74 7.81 6.69
C TYR A 35 2.96 8.66 5.67
N PHE A 36 2.69 8.11 4.50
CA PHE A 36 1.95 8.81 3.45
C PHE A 36 0.98 7.88 2.73
N ASP A 37 -0.07 8.50 2.17
CA ASP A 37 -1.06 7.81 1.37
C ASP A 37 -0.50 7.48 -0.02
N ASN A 38 -0.65 6.22 -0.44
CA ASN A 38 -0.35 5.83 -1.82
C ASN A 38 -1.58 6.10 -2.70
N ILE A 39 -1.61 7.28 -3.31
CA ILE A 39 -2.71 7.72 -4.17
C ILE A 39 -2.51 7.17 -5.59
N SER A 40 -3.51 6.42 -6.06
CA SER A 40 -3.57 5.89 -7.42
C SER A 40 -3.62 7.00 -8.46
N PRO A 41 -2.73 7.02 -9.47
CA PRO A 41 -2.82 7.97 -10.58
C PRO A 41 -3.97 7.65 -11.54
N VAL A 42 -4.63 6.49 -11.37
CA VAL A 42 -5.66 6.01 -12.29
C VAL A 42 -7.03 6.59 -11.95
N ASP A 43 -7.33 6.75 -10.67
CA ASP A 43 -8.63 7.20 -10.16
C ASP A 43 -8.53 8.15 -8.95
N GLY A 44 -7.32 8.49 -8.50
CA GLY A 44 -7.08 9.43 -7.41
C GLY A 44 -7.42 8.88 -6.02
N LYS A 45 -7.71 7.59 -5.89
CA LYS A 45 -8.05 6.96 -4.60
C LYS A 45 -6.80 6.42 -3.89
N VAL A 46 -6.84 6.44 -2.56
CA VAL A 46 -5.81 5.80 -1.74
C VAL A 46 -5.93 4.28 -1.85
N PHE A 47 -4.81 3.58 -2.04
CA PHE A 47 -4.78 2.12 -2.15
C PHE A 47 -4.96 1.38 -0.82
N THR A 48 -4.49 1.97 0.27
CA THR A 48 -4.28 1.34 1.59
C THR A 48 -4.88 2.15 2.72
#